data_AF-A0A2V5X6N5-F1
#
_entry.id   AF-A0A2V5X6N5-F1
#
_cell.length_a   1.000
_cell.length_b   1.000
_cell.length_c   1.000
_cell.angle_alpha   90.00
_cell.angle_beta   90.00
_cell.angle_gamma   90.00
#
_symmetry.space_group_name_H-M   'P 1'
#
loop_
_entity.id
_entity.type
_entity.pdbx_description
1 polymer ?
#
loop_
_entity_poly.entity_id
_entity_poly.type
_entity_poly.pdbx_seq_one_letter_code
_entity_poly.pdbx_strand_id
1 'polypeptide(L)'
;MLRAMSIEALAHELIGHQEKSKRLLESGNIDAWLDELSQELRLVEQLRARLLNHSIVVTDDPAVKQVLNGIDLTEIENFDKVGSELLYSWISPAEYGARFAEVNVLFAPFQIPFELRCFLDEARKCYALGQFSAVQSLSRTILEAAVNEIGIRAGKIPQEAVEKDMFKEYPPKERIRLVAGDRFEQIYQHYRDLCKVVHGLSTSATSGALGSLTKTIGFVQYLYEQHKVPIKSRNA
;
A
#
# COMPACT_ATOMS: atom_id res chain seq x y z
N MET A 1 31.53 19.03 -17.03
CA MET A 1 31.07 19.62 -15.76
C MET A 1 29.90 20.53 -16.08
N LEU A 2 28.66 20.04 -15.98
CA LEU A 2 27.48 20.90 -16.10
C LEU A 2 27.46 21.81 -14.87
N ARG A 3 27.51 23.14 -15.06
CA ARG A 3 27.36 24.10 -13.96
C ARG A 3 26.01 23.82 -13.29
N ALA A 4 26.04 23.51 -12.00
CA ALA A 4 24.81 23.38 -11.25
C ALA A 4 24.08 24.74 -11.23
N MET A 5 22.77 24.73 -11.50
CA MET A 5 21.95 25.95 -11.55
C MET A 5 21.92 26.66 -10.19
N SER A 6 21.87 28.00 -10.21
CA SER A 6 21.75 28.80 -9.00
C SER A 6 20.34 28.71 -8.39
N ILE A 7 20.19 29.03 -7.11
CA ILE A 7 18.89 29.08 -6.42
C ILE A 7 17.93 30.02 -7.15
N GLU A 8 18.42 31.17 -7.60
CA GLU A 8 17.63 32.14 -8.37
C GLU A 8 17.20 31.60 -9.73
N ALA A 9 18.08 30.90 -10.45
CA ALA A 9 17.74 30.27 -11.73
C ALA A 9 16.68 29.17 -11.55
N LEU A 10 16.80 28.35 -10.51
CA LEU A 10 15.80 27.32 -10.18
C LEU A 10 14.45 27.93 -9.78
N ALA A 11 14.45 29.06 -9.07
CA ALA A 11 13.23 29.76 -8.69
C ALA A 11 12.52 30.36 -9.91
N HIS A 12 13.26 30.95 -10.85
CA HIS A 12 12.71 31.43 -12.11
C HIS A 12 12.13 30.30 -12.97
N GLU A 13 12.81 29.15 -13.01
CA GLU A 13 12.31 27.97 -13.73
C GLU A 13 10.98 27.50 -13.09
N LEU A 14 10.92 27.41 -11.77
CA LEU A 14 9.71 27.04 -11.04
C LEU A 14 8.54 28.01 -11.33
N ILE A 15 8.79 29.32 -11.36
CA ILE A 15 7.77 30.32 -11.73
C ILE A 15 7.23 30.04 -13.13
N GLY A 16 8.12 29.78 -14.10
CA GLY A 16 7.72 29.47 -15.47
C GLY A 16 6.83 28.21 -15.57
N HIS A 17 7.17 27.17 -14.82
CA HIS A 17 6.39 25.94 -14.75
C HIS A 17 5.02 26.16 -14.08
N GLN A 18 4.95 26.92 -12.98
CA GLN A 18 3.70 27.28 -12.30
C GLN A 18 2.74 28.05 -13.22
N GLU A 19 3.26 29.00 -14.00
CA GLU A 19 2.46 29.72 -14.99
C GLU A 19 1.93 28.80 -16.09
N LYS A 20 2.74 27.86 -16.57
CA LYS A 20 2.35 26.91 -17.62
C LYS A 20 1.31 25.92 -17.10
N SER A 21 1.50 25.38 -15.91
CA SER A 21 0.57 24.50 -15.22
C SER A 21 -0.80 25.14 -15.01
N LYS A 22 -0.83 26.40 -14.57
CA LYS A 22 -2.08 27.17 -14.46
C LYS A 22 -2.81 27.26 -15.80
N ARG A 23 -2.12 27.57 -16.90
CA ARG A 23 -2.73 27.64 -18.25
C ARG A 23 -3.26 26.28 -18.70
N LEU A 24 -2.52 25.20 -18.42
CA LEU A 24 -2.93 23.84 -18.78
C LEU A 24 -4.18 23.41 -18.02
N LEU A 25 -4.24 23.71 -16.72
CA LEU A 25 -5.42 23.46 -15.88
C LEU A 25 -6.64 24.25 -16.37
N GLU A 26 -6.48 25.55 -16.65
CA GLU A 26 -7.54 26.41 -17.19
C GLU A 26 -8.04 25.94 -18.57
N SER A 27 -7.16 25.31 -19.37
CA SER A 27 -7.51 24.75 -20.67
C SER A 27 -8.18 23.36 -20.61
N GLY A 28 -8.23 22.73 -19.43
CA GLY A 28 -8.75 21.37 -19.24
C GLY A 28 -7.84 20.27 -19.78
N ASN A 29 -6.59 20.57 -20.13
CA ASN A 29 -5.61 19.60 -20.62
C ASN A 29 -4.93 18.89 -19.44
N ILE A 30 -5.64 17.93 -18.86
CA ILE A 30 -5.24 17.25 -17.61
C ILE A 30 -3.94 16.45 -17.77
N ASP A 31 -3.74 15.74 -18.88
CA ASP A 31 -2.55 14.91 -19.08
C ASP A 31 -1.27 15.76 -19.13
N ALA A 32 -1.28 16.85 -19.92
CA ALA A 32 -0.15 17.77 -19.99
C ALA A 32 0.04 18.54 -18.66
N TRP A 33 -1.04 18.82 -17.93
CA TRP A 33 -0.95 19.45 -16.61
C TRP A 33 -0.26 18.54 -15.59
N LEU A 34 -0.53 17.23 -15.60
CA LEU A 34 0.13 16.26 -14.72
C LEU A 34 1.64 16.14 -15.00
N ASP A 35 2.04 16.17 -16.27
CA ASP A 35 3.45 16.19 -16.67
C ASP A 35 4.15 17.47 -16.18
N GLU A 36 3.45 18.61 -16.25
CA GLU A 36 3.97 19.91 -15.83
C GLU A 36 4.13 20.02 -14.31
N LEU A 37 3.12 19.56 -13.55
CA LEU A 37 3.17 19.48 -12.09
C LEU A 37 4.36 18.64 -11.60
N SER A 38 4.69 17.57 -12.33
CA SER A 38 5.84 16.72 -12.00
C SER A 38 7.17 17.49 -12.11
N GLN A 39 7.28 18.43 -13.05
CA GLN A 39 8.45 19.30 -13.16
C GLN A 39 8.51 20.34 -12.03
N GLU A 40 7.36 20.92 -11.65
CA GLU A 40 7.28 21.86 -10.52
C GLU A 40 7.75 21.21 -9.21
N LEU A 41 7.23 20.02 -8.90
CA LEU A 41 7.59 19.29 -7.67
C LEU A 41 9.10 19.02 -7.61
N ARG A 42 9.68 18.60 -8.73
CA ARG A 42 11.13 18.37 -8.85
C ARG A 42 11.96 19.64 -8.61
N LEU A 43 11.49 20.80 -9.07
CA LEU A 43 12.17 22.08 -8.87
C LEU A 43 12.04 22.58 -7.43
N VAL A 44 10.89 22.38 -6.79
CA VAL A 44 10.68 22.68 -5.36
C VAL A 44 11.64 21.85 -4.49
N GLU A 45 11.80 20.57 -4.76
CA GLU A 45 12.74 19.70 -4.04
C GLU A 45 14.20 20.15 -4.21
N GLN A 46 14.59 20.51 -5.43
CA GLN A 46 15.93 21.04 -5.70
C GLN A 46 16.18 22.36 -4.98
N LEU A 47 15.20 23.27 -4.98
CA LEU A 47 15.29 24.54 -4.26
C LEU A 47 15.38 24.32 -2.75
N ARG A 48 14.56 23.44 -2.18
CA ARG A 48 14.59 23.10 -0.75
C ARG A 48 15.95 22.53 -0.35
N ALA A 49 16.47 21.55 -1.08
CA ALA A 49 17.78 20.97 -0.82
C ALA A 49 18.91 22.02 -0.88
N ARG A 50 18.78 23.03 -1.75
CA ARG A 50 19.75 24.12 -1.85
C ARG A 50 19.62 25.12 -0.70
N LEU A 51 18.40 25.51 -0.35
CA LEU A 51 18.13 26.44 0.74
C LEU A 51 18.56 25.90 2.10
N LEU A 52 18.39 24.59 2.33
CA LEU A 52 18.89 23.91 3.54
C LEU A 52 20.41 23.99 3.68
N ASN A 53 21.13 24.04 2.55
CA ASN A 53 22.59 24.17 2.50
C ASN A 53 23.10 25.62 2.38
N HIS A 54 22.19 26.58 2.11
CA HIS A 54 22.50 27.99 1.90
C HIS A 54 21.52 28.85 2.71
N SER A 55 21.86 29.04 3.99
CA SER A 55 21.03 29.71 4.99
C SER A 55 20.76 31.20 4.75
N ILE A 56 21.39 31.82 3.74
CA ILE A 56 21.14 33.20 3.30
C ILE A 56 21.14 33.25 1.78
N VAL A 57 20.02 33.68 1.19
CA VAL A 57 19.86 33.96 -0.23
C VAL A 57 19.48 35.43 -0.39
N VAL A 58 20.24 36.17 -1.20
CA VAL A 58 19.98 37.58 -1.52
C VAL A 58 19.47 37.65 -2.95
N THR A 59 18.28 38.23 -3.13
CA THR A 59 17.67 38.49 -4.44
C THR A 59 16.85 39.77 -4.36
N ASP A 60 16.91 40.58 -5.41
CA ASP A 60 16.11 41.80 -5.56
C ASP A 60 14.79 41.53 -6.30
N ASP A 61 14.58 40.29 -6.79
CA ASP A 61 13.38 39.90 -7.55
C ASP A 61 12.21 39.58 -6.59
N PRO A 62 11.09 40.32 -6.66
CA PRO A 62 9.94 40.11 -5.78
C PRO A 62 9.24 38.76 -5.97
N ALA A 63 9.21 38.24 -7.21
CA ALA A 63 8.58 36.97 -7.54
C ALA A 63 9.42 35.79 -7.04
N VAL A 64 10.74 35.86 -7.22
CA VAL A 64 11.67 34.90 -6.62
C VAL A 64 11.54 34.91 -5.10
N LYS A 65 11.52 36.10 -4.49
CA LYS A 65 11.34 36.25 -3.03
C LYS A 65 10.04 35.62 -2.54
N GLN A 66 8.94 35.80 -3.26
CA GLN A 66 7.65 35.20 -2.91
C GLN A 66 7.69 33.67 -2.97
N VAL A 67 8.26 33.10 -4.03
CA VAL A 67 8.41 31.66 -4.19
C VAL A 67 9.30 31.07 -3.10
N LEU A 68 10.48 31.66 -2.85
CA LEU A 68 11.40 31.17 -1.83
C LEU A 68 10.81 31.23 -0.41
N ASN A 69 10.04 32.27 -0.08
CA ASN A 69 9.34 32.37 1.21
C ASN A 69 8.21 31.33 1.36
N GLY A 70 7.65 30.85 0.26
CA GLY A 70 6.64 29.78 0.24
C GLY A 70 7.21 28.38 0.37
N ILE A 71 8.54 28.21 0.25
CA ILE A 71 9.20 26.92 0.44
C ILE A 71 9.30 26.63 1.92
N ASP A 72 8.59 25.59 2.36
CA ASP A 72 8.60 25.13 3.74
C ASP A 72 9.95 24.45 4.08
N LEU A 73 10.77 25.15 4.87
CA LEU A 73 12.09 24.72 5.34
C LEU A 73 12.06 24.10 6.74
N THR A 74 10.90 23.84 7.33
CA THR A 74 10.83 23.16 8.62
C THR A 74 11.26 21.69 8.48
N GLU A 75 12.52 21.41 8.79
CA GLU A 75 13.02 20.06 8.97
C GLU A 75 12.87 19.63 10.44
N ILE A 76 12.15 18.52 10.64
CA ILE A 76 12.02 17.70 11.86
C ILE A 76 11.12 18.27 12.97
N GLU A 77 9.80 18.29 12.71
CA GLU A 77 8.77 18.02 13.74
C GLU A 77 7.62 17.14 13.22
N ASN A 78 7.45 17.02 11.90
CA ASN A 78 6.37 16.25 11.32
C ASN A 78 6.88 14.86 10.88
N PHE A 79 6.75 13.88 11.76
CA PHE A 79 7.03 12.46 11.46
C PHE A 79 6.23 11.95 10.26
N ASP A 80 5.02 12.46 10.02
CA ASP A 80 4.23 12.09 8.84
C ASP A 80 4.83 12.67 7.56
N LYS A 81 5.50 13.83 7.62
CA LYS A 81 6.20 14.43 6.47
C LYS A 81 7.49 13.68 6.15
N VAL A 82 8.31 13.36 7.16
CA VAL A 82 9.51 12.51 6.99
C VAL A 82 9.13 11.11 6.53
N GLY A 83 8.07 10.55 7.12
CA GLY A 83 7.46 9.31 6.70
C GLY A 83 7.02 9.39 5.24
N SER A 84 6.32 10.45 4.85
CA SER A 84 5.89 10.66 3.46
C SER A 84 7.05 10.86 2.50
N GLU A 85 8.11 11.58 2.86
CA GLU A 85 9.28 11.80 1.98
C GLU A 85 10.09 10.51 1.81
N LEU A 86 10.28 9.73 2.89
CA LEU A 86 10.92 8.41 2.81
C LEU A 86 10.07 7.41 2.03
N LEU A 87 8.77 7.39 2.29
CA LEU A 87 7.80 6.53 1.61
C LEU A 87 7.68 6.91 0.13
N TYR A 88 7.60 8.21 -0.20
CA TYR A 88 7.47 8.72 -1.56
C TYR A 88 8.80 8.76 -2.33
N SER A 89 9.94 8.66 -1.64
CA SER A 89 11.23 8.36 -2.27
C SER A 89 11.30 6.92 -2.80
N TRP A 90 10.45 6.01 -2.29
CA TRP A 90 10.37 4.61 -2.72
C TRP A 90 9.23 4.35 -3.71
N ILE A 91 8.18 5.17 -3.70
CA ILE A 91 7.03 5.07 -4.62
C ILE A 91 6.43 6.46 -4.86
N SER A 92 6.26 6.88 -6.12
CA SER A 92 5.69 8.21 -6.38
C SER A 92 4.24 8.33 -5.88
N PRO A 93 3.75 9.54 -5.52
CA PRO A 93 2.35 9.75 -5.15
C PRO A 93 1.36 9.29 -6.24
N ALA A 94 1.73 9.42 -7.52
CA ALA A 94 0.93 8.94 -8.65
C ALA A 94 0.86 7.40 -8.69
N GLU A 95 1.98 6.70 -8.48
CA GLU A 95 2.00 5.24 -8.39
C GLU A 95 1.22 4.74 -7.16
N TYR A 96 1.34 5.43 -6.03
CA TYR A 96 0.54 5.14 -4.84
C TYR A 96 -0.95 5.28 -5.14
N GLY A 97 -1.38 6.40 -5.73
CA GLY A 97 -2.77 6.66 -6.09
C GLY A 97 -3.34 5.64 -7.07
N ALA A 98 -2.56 5.28 -8.10
CA ALA A 98 -2.95 4.27 -9.08
C ALA A 98 -3.12 2.87 -8.45
N ARG A 99 -2.15 2.44 -7.62
CA ARG A 99 -2.23 1.14 -6.93
C ARG A 99 -3.33 1.11 -5.86
N PHE A 100 -3.56 2.25 -5.19
CA PHE A 100 -4.68 2.40 -4.26
C PHE A 100 -6.02 2.25 -4.97
N ALA A 101 -6.19 2.87 -6.14
CA ALA A 101 -7.39 2.68 -6.96
C ALA A 101 -7.54 1.20 -7.38
N GLU A 102 -6.47 0.57 -7.87
CA GLU A 102 -6.45 -0.83 -8.30
C GLU A 102 -6.89 -1.80 -7.19
N VAL A 103 -6.35 -1.66 -5.97
CA VAL A 103 -6.67 -2.57 -4.86
C VAL A 103 -8.02 -2.29 -4.20
N ASN A 104 -8.53 -1.07 -4.28
CA ASN A 104 -9.85 -0.73 -3.75
C ASN A 104 -11.00 -1.26 -4.62
N VAL A 105 -10.73 -1.62 -5.88
CA VAL A 105 -11.70 -2.32 -6.74
C VAL A 105 -11.89 -3.79 -6.31
N LEU A 106 -11.11 -4.29 -5.35
CA LEU A 106 -11.37 -5.60 -4.74
C LEU A 106 -12.62 -5.55 -3.84
N PHE A 107 -13.77 -5.80 -4.45
CA PHE A 107 -15.03 -6.05 -3.76
C PHE A 107 -15.12 -7.50 -3.31
N ALA A 108 -15.34 -7.72 -2.01
CA ALA A 108 -15.77 -9.01 -1.52
C ALA A 108 -17.31 -9.08 -1.62
N PRO A 109 -17.90 -10.04 -2.36
CA PRO A 109 -19.35 -10.16 -2.49
C PRO A 109 -20.02 -10.76 -1.23
N PHE A 110 -19.28 -10.89 -0.14
CA PHE A 110 -19.74 -11.42 1.14
C PHE A 110 -19.28 -10.49 2.27
N GLN A 111 -20.01 -10.51 3.38
CA GLN A 111 -19.61 -9.74 4.55
C GLN A 111 -18.39 -10.42 5.19
N ILE A 112 -17.25 -9.72 5.13
CA ILE A 112 -16.01 -10.21 5.73
C ILE A 112 -16.13 -10.06 7.26
N PRO A 113 -15.80 -11.11 8.05
CA PRO A 113 -15.68 -10.99 9.50
C PRO A 113 -14.82 -9.81 9.92
N PHE A 114 -15.22 -9.12 10.98
CA PHE A 114 -14.56 -7.90 11.44
C PHE A 114 -13.06 -8.12 11.68
N GLU A 115 -12.71 -9.28 12.25
CA GLU A 115 -11.35 -9.70 12.55
C GLU A 115 -10.49 -9.83 11.28
N LEU A 116 -11.08 -10.24 10.15
CA LEU A 116 -10.40 -10.34 8.86
C LEU A 116 -10.34 -9.00 8.12
N ARG A 117 -11.25 -8.07 8.43
CA ARG A 117 -11.29 -6.74 7.81
C ARG A 117 -10.02 -5.93 8.10
N CYS A 118 -9.51 -5.99 9.33
CA CYS A 118 -8.26 -5.32 9.69
C CYS A 118 -7.09 -5.79 8.82
N PHE A 119 -6.95 -7.10 8.60
CA PHE A 119 -5.89 -7.65 7.74
C PHE A 119 -6.09 -7.28 6.27
N LEU A 120 -7.33 -7.22 5.79
CA LEU A 120 -7.61 -6.82 4.42
C LEU A 120 -7.30 -5.34 4.17
N ASP A 121 -7.71 -4.47 5.09
CA ASP A 121 -7.43 -3.04 5.00
C ASP A 121 -5.92 -2.78 5.08
N GLU A 122 -5.19 -3.54 5.89
CA GLU A 122 -3.74 -3.48 5.92
C GLU A 122 -3.11 -4.01 4.62
N ALA A 123 -3.62 -5.10 4.05
CA ALA A 123 -3.12 -5.64 2.78
C ALA A 123 -3.32 -4.65 1.62
N ARG A 124 -4.43 -3.91 1.63
CA ARG A 124 -4.70 -2.82 0.67
C ARG A 124 -3.67 -1.70 0.79
N LYS A 125 -3.37 -1.26 2.02
CA LYS A 125 -2.32 -0.25 2.25
C LYS A 125 -0.96 -0.76 1.80
N CYS A 126 -0.57 -1.97 2.18
CA CYS A 126 0.69 -2.57 1.75
C CYS A 126 0.81 -2.62 0.22
N TYR A 127 -0.27 -3.00 -0.48
CA TYR A 127 -0.29 -3.02 -1.93
C TYR A 127 -0.10 -1.63 -2.54
N ALA A 128 -0.87 -0.65 -2.05
CA ALA A 128 -0.76 0.74 -2.48
C ALA A 128 0.67 1.29 -2.29
N LEU A 129 1.35 0.88 -1.21
CA LEU A 129 2.73 1.22 -0.89
C LEU A 129 3.80 0.39 -1.63
N GLY A 130 3.40 -0.53 -2.51
CA GLY A 130 4.34 -1.41 -3.23
C GLY A 130 4.98 -2.52 -2.37
N GLN A 131 4.49 -2.75 -1.16
CA GLN A 131 4.98 -3.77 -0.22
C GLN A 131 4.41 -5.15 -0.55
N PHE A 132 4.73 -5.68 -1.74
CA PHE A 132 4.12 -6.89 -2.29
C PHE A 132 4.37 -8.16 -1.47
N SER A 133 5.52 -8.29 -0.82
CA SER A 133 5.79 -9.38 0.11
C SER A 133 4.88 -9.32 1.34
N ALA A 134 4.61 -8.12 1.86
CA ALA A 134 3.68 -7.92 2.97
C ALA A 134 2.24 -8.29 2.57
N VAL A 135 1.81 -7.98 1.34
CA VAL A 135 0.50 -8.41 0.81
C VAL A 135 0.38 -9.94 0.80
N GLN A 136 1.43 -10.66 0.39
CA GLN A 136 1.45 -12.13 0.40
C GLN A 136 1.42 -12.70 1.81
N SER A 137 2.17 -12.10 2.74
CA SER A 137 2.14 -12.46 4.17
C SER A 137 0.74 -12.26 4.76
N LEU A 138 0.11 -11.12 4.51
CA LEU A 138 -1.25 -10.84 4.98
C LEU A 138 -2.29 -11.75 4.31
N SER A 139 -2.11 -12.07 3.04
CA SER A 139 -2.94 -13.07 2.34
C SER A 139 -2.88 -14.44 3.02
N ARG A 140 -1.72 -14.83 3.55
CA ARG A 140 -1.56 -16.07 4.33
C ARG A 140 -2.28 -15.95 5.67
N THR A 141 -2.06 -14.85 6.39
CA THR A 141 -2.69 -14.60 7.69
C THR A 141 -4.22 -14.60 7.59
N ILE A 142 -4.79 -13.96 6.56
CA ILE A 142 -6.24 -13.94 6.30
C ILE A 142 -6.77 -15.37 6.11
N LEU A 143 -6.08 -16.20 5.31
CA LEU A 143 -6.48 -17.58 5.08
C LEU A 143 -6.39 -18.43 6.35
N GLU A 144 -5.28 -18.31 7.10
CA GLU A 144 -5.08 -19.03 8.37
C GLU A 144 -6.13 -18.64 9.41
N ALA A 145 -6.42 -17.35 9.55
CA ALA A 145 -7.43 -16.85 10.47
C ALA A 145 -8.84 -17.37 10.11
N ALA A 146 -9.22 -17.35 8.83
CA ALA A 146 -10.50 -17.90 8.37
C ALA A 146 -10.60 -19.41 8.64
N VAL A 147 -9.55 -20.17 8.31
CA VAL A 147 -9.49 -21.62 8.55
C VAL A 147 -9.62 -21.95 10.04
N ASN A 148 -8.91 -21.23 10.89
CA ASN A 148 -8.95 -21.40 12.34
C ASN A 148 -10.35 -21.09 12.88
N GLU A 149 -10.93 -19.95 12.51
CA GLU A 149 -12.25 -19.55 12.98
C GLU A 149 -13.34 -20.55 12.56
N ILE A 150 -13.36 -20.92 11.28
CA ILE A 150 -14.33 -21.88 10.75
C ILE A 150 -14.13 -23.25 11.39
N GLY A 151 -12.88 -23.70 11.56
CA GLY A 151 -12.57 -24.96 12.22
C GLY A 151 -13.05 -25.02 13.66
N ILE A 152 -12.89 -23.92 14.42
CA ILE A 152 -13.42 -23.80 15.79
C ILE A 152 -14.95 -23.85 15.78
N ARG A 153 -15.59 -23.02 14.96
CA ARG A 153 -17.06 -22.91 14.93
C ARG A 153 -17.73 -24.19 14.44
N ALA A 154 -17.08 -24.95 13.56
CA ALA A 154 -17.53 -26.25 13.08
C ALA A 154 -17.20 -27.41 14.05
N GLY A 155 -16.56 -27.13 15.20
CA GLY A 155 -16.18 -28.15 16.19
C GLY A 155 -15.07 -29.10 15.72
N LYS A 156 -14.29 -28.72 14.70
CA LYS A 156 -13.23 -29.54 14.10
C LYS A 156 -11.84 -29.24 14.66
N ILE A 157 -11.65 -28.03 15.17
CA ILE A 157 -10.40 -27.57 15.79
C ILE A 157 -10.76 -27.06 17.19
N PRO A 158 -10.14 -27.56 18.27
CA PRO A 158 -10.35 -27.01 19.60
C PRO A 158 -9.81 -25.58 19.67
N GLN A 159 -10.48 -24.70 20.41
CA GLN A 159 -10.08 -23.29 20.53
C GLN A 159 -8.65 -23.15 21.07
N GLU A 160 -8.27 -24.03 22.00
CA GLU A 160 -6.93 -24.05 22.61
C GLU A 160 -5.82 -24.34 21.59
N ALA A 161 -6.11 -25.10 20.52
CA ALA A 161 -5.12 -25.39 19.49
C ALA A 161 -4.73 -24.13 18.68
N VAL A 162 -5.61 -23.13 18.62
CA VAL A 162 -5.34 -21.84 17.97
C VAL A 162 -4.68 -20.89 18.96
N GLU A 163 -5.17 -20.79 20.20
CA GLU A 163 -4.64 -19.87 21.21
C GLU A 163 -3.22 -20.22 21.70
N LYS A 164 -2.92 -21.52 21.84
CA LYS A 164 -1.61 -22.04 22.27
C LYS A 164 -0.71 -22.46 21.12
N ASP A 165 -1.18 -22.22 19.90
CA ASP A 165 -0.49 -22.52 18.65
C ASP A 165 0.11 -23.94 18.59
N MET A 166 -0.78 -24.94 18.63
CA MET A 166 -0.40 -26.35 18.70
C MET A 166 0.00 -26.91 17.32
N PHE A 167 1.05 -26.34 16.70
CA PHE A 167 1.50 -26.71 15.35
C PHE A 167 1.81 -28.19 15.13
N LYS A 168 2.19 -28.93 16.18
CA LYS A 168 2.48 -30.36 16.08
C LYS A 168 1.22 -31.19 15.87
N GLU A 169 0.15 -30.86 16.57
CA GLU A 169 -1.12 -31.61 16.53
C GLU A 169 -2.01 -31.13 15.38
N TYR A 170 -2.00 -29.82 15.14
CA TYR A 170 -2.77 -29.18 14.09
C TYR A 170 -1.84 -28.35 13.20
N PRO A 171 -1.01 -28.98 12.34
CA PRO A 171 -0.21 -28.24 11.37
C PRO A 171 -1.13 -27.57 10.32
N PRO A 172 -0.68 -26.51 9.62
CA PRO A 172 -1.51 -25.75 8.68
C PRO A 172 -2.19 -26.61 7.62
N LYS A 173 -1.50 -27.64 7.10
CA LYS A 173 -2.07 -28.62 6.16
C LYS A 173 -3.31 -29.30 6.72
N GLU A 174 -3.25 -29.72 7.98
CA GLU A 174 -4.34 -30.46 8.61
C GLU A 174 -5.49 -29.52 8.96
N ARG A 175 -5.21 -28.32 9.48
CA ARG A 175 -6.24 -27.30 9.72
C ARG A 175 -7.01 -26.98 8.44
N ILE A 176 -6.30 -26.76 7.33
CA ILE A 176 -6.92 -26.51 6.02
C ILE A 176 -7.74 -27.73 5.58
N ARG A 177 -7.21 -28.96 5.69
CA ARG A 177 -7.92 -30.19 5.31
C ARG A 177 -9.25 -30.35 6.04
N LEU A 178 -9.30 -30.04 7.33
CA LEU A 178 -10.51 -30.17 8.13
C LEU A 178 -11.66 -29.29 7.62
N VAL A 179 -11.37 -28.14 7.01
CA VAL A 179 -12.39 -27.16 6.59
C VAL A 179 -12.55 -27.03 5.08
N ALA A 180 -11.55 -27.38 4.27
CA ALA A 180 -11.50 -27.05 2.85
C ALA A 180 -12.37 -27.93 1.93
N GLY A 181 -12.85 -29.08 2.41
CA GLY A 181 -13.69 -29.97 1.61
C GLY A 181 -13.04 -30.39 0.30
N ASP A 182 -13.78 -30.30 -0.80
CA ASP A 182 -13.34 -30.67 -2.16
C ASP A 182 -12.26 -29.73 -2.73
N ARG A 183 -12.11 -28.52 -2.17
CA ARG A 183 -11.09 -27.54 -2.61
C ARG A 183 -9.77 -27.64 -1.85
N PHE A 184 -9.56 -28.68 -1.04
CA PHE A 184 -8.35 -28.86 -0.23
C PHE A 184 -7.05 -28.64 -1.03
N GLU A 185 -6.86 -29.33 -2.15
CA GLU A 185 -5.62 -29.25 -2.92
C GLU A 185 -5.36 -27.83 -3.45
N GLN A 186 -6.41 -27.12 -3.89
CA GLN A 186 -6.30 -25.77 -4.43
C GLN A 186 -5.93 -24.75 -3.35
N ILE A 187 -6.59 -24.85 -2.18
CA ILE A 187 -6.37 -23.97 -1.04
C ILE A 187 -4.98 -24.23 -0.43
N TYR A 188 -4.61 -25.50 -0.27
CA TYR A 188 -3.31 -25.87 0.30
C TYR A 188 -2.14 -25.52 -0.64
N GLN A 189 -2.30 -25.70 -1.94
CA GLN A 189 -1.30 -25.26 -2.91
C GLN A 189 -1.12 -23.74 -2.87
N HIS A 190 -2.22 -22.99 -2.83
CA HIS A 190 -2.18 -21.54 -2.66
C HIS A 190 -1.45 -21.14 -1.37
N TYR A 191 -1.81 -21.74 -0.24
CA TYR A 191 -1.12 -21.54 1.04
C TYR A 191 0.40 -21.77 0.93
N ARG A 192 0.82 -22.85 0.27
CA ARG A 192 2.24 -23.14 0.05
C ARG A 192 2.94 -22.08 -0.80
N ASP A 193 2.27 -21.56 -1.82
CA ASP A 193 2.84 -20.53 -2.68
C ASP A 193 3.01 -19.21 -1.90
N LEU A 194 2.08 -18.86 -1.01
CA LEU A 194 2.24 -17.75 -0.07
C LEU A 194 3.45 -17.97 0.87
N CYS A 195 3.61 -19.19 1.42
CA CYS A 195 4.76 -19.53 2.28
C CYS A 195 6.11 -19.36 1.59
N LYS A 196 6.23 -19.65 0.28
CA LYS A 196 7.49 -19.46 -0.45
C LYS A 196 7.96 -18.00 -0.41
N VAL A 197 7.03 -17.05 -0.53
CA VAL A 197 7.34 -15.62 -0.45
C VAL A 197 7.77 -15.24 0.97
N VAL A 198 7.03 -15.70 1.98
CA VAL A 198 7.31 -15.40 3.40
C VAL A 198 8.68 -15.93 3.83
N HIS A 199 9.08 -17.10 3.33
CA HIS A 199 10.38 -17.71 3.64
C HIS A 199 11.52 -17.24 2.72
N GLY A 200 11.29 -16.22 1.89
CA GLY A 200 12.32 -15.67 0.99
C GLY A 200 12.75 -16.61 -0.13
N LEU A 201 11.97 -17.66 -0.42
CA LEU A 201 12.23 -18.62 -1.49
C LEU A 201 11.78 -18.09 -2.86
N SER A 202 11.01 -16.99 -2.89
CA SER A 202 10.57 -16.30 -4.11
C SER A 202 10.25 -14.84 -3.83
N THR A 203 10.47 -13.94 -4.80
CA THR A 203 9.99 -12.56 -4.75
C THR A 203 8.62 -12.43 -5.42
N SER A 204 7.82 -11.46 -5.00
CA SER A 204 6.50 -11.20 -5.58
C SER A 204 6.50 -9.87 -6.34
N ALA A 205 6.18 -9.92 -7.63
CA ALA A 205 5.89 -8.73 -8.43
C ALA A 205 4.46 -8.24 -8.17
N THR A 206 4.15 -7.01 -8.58
CA THR A 206 2.85 -6.34 -8.44
C THR A 206 1.65 -7.22 -8.81
N SER A 207 1.70 -7.85 -10.00
CA SER A 207 0.63 -8.73 -10.50
C SER A 207 0.47 -10.01 -9.67
N GLY A 208 1.56 -10.51 -9.09
CA GLY A 208 1.55 -11.66 -8.19
C GLY A 208 0.89 -11.37 -6.85
N ALA A 209 1.14 -10.20 -6.27
CA ALA A 209 0.56 -9.77 -4.99
C ALA A 209 -0.95 -9.58 -5.06
N LEU A 210 -1.44 -8.84 -6.05
CA LEU A 210 -2.89 -8.61 -6.20
C LEU A 210 -3.61 -9.92 -6.51
N GLY A 211 -3.08 -10.72 -7.44
CA GLY A 211 -3.66 -12.02 -7.79
C GLY A 211 -3.75 -12.96 -6.59
N SER A 212 -2.71 -13.01 -5.75
CA SER A 212 -2.72 -13.81 -4.52
C SER A 212 -3.77 -13.33 -3.52
N LEU A 213 -3.89 -12.03 -3.30
CA LEU A 213 -4.88 -11.46 -2.39
C LEU A 213 -6.31 -11.75 -2.87
N THR A 214 -6.59 -11.51 -4.14
CA THR A 214 -7.88 -11.84 -4.78
C THR A 214 -8.23 -13.31 -4.62
N LYS A 215 -7.27 -14.20 -4.88
CA LYS A 215 -7.46 -15.64 -4.75
C LYS A 215 -7.69 -16.07 -3.30
N THR A 216 -6.98 -15.46 -2.34
CA THR A 216 -7.23 -15.64 -0.91
C THR A 216 -8.66 -15.25 -0.54
N ILE A 217 -9.12 -14.05 -0.94
CA ILE A 217 -10.49 -13.59 -0.65
C ILE A 217 -11.52 -14.56 -1.21
N GLY A 218 -11.33 -15.04 -2.44
CA GLY A 218 -12.22 -16.03 -3.06
C GLY A 218 -12.26 -17.38 -2.32
N PHE A 219 -11.12 -17.85 -1.79
CA PHE A 219 -11.12 -19.06 -0.96
C PHE A 219 -11.78 -18.84 0.39
N VAL A 220 -11.52 -17.71 1.04
CA VAL A 220 -12.16 -17.36 2.30
C VAL A 220 -13.68 -17.30 2.13
N GLN A 221 -14.17 -16.62 1.08
CA GLN A 221 -15.58 -16.60 0.73
C GLN A 221 -16.17 -18.00 0.64
N TYR A 222 -15.54 -18.85 -0.19
CA TYR A 222 -15.97 -20.23 -0.37
C TYR A 222 -16.04 -20.98 0.97
N LEU A 223 -15.05 -20.82 1.85
CA LEU A 223 -15.04 -21.48 3.15
C LEU A 223 -16.21 -21.01 4.03
N TYR A 224 -16.48 -19.70 4.12
CA TYR A 224 -17.62 -19.22 4.92
C TYR A 224 -18.97 -19.68 4.34
N GLU A 225 -19.13 -19.69 3.02
CA GLU A 225 -20.35 -20.17 2.34
C GLU A 225 -20.61 -21.66 2.60
N GLN A 226 -19.57 -22.50 2.47
CA GLN A 226 -19.68 -23.94 2.66
C GLN A 226 -20.12 -24.32 4.08
N HIS A 227 -19.61 -23.60 5.09
CA HIS A 227 -19.88 -23.93 6.49
C HIS A 227 -21.11 -23.18 7.06
N LYS A 228 -21.78 -22.33 6.26
CA LYS A 228 -22.97 -21.53 6.65
C LYS A 228 -22.79 -20.80 7.99
N VAL A 229 -21.56 -20.37 8.26
CA VAL A 229 -21.21 -19.79 9.55
C VAL A 229 -21.78 -18.36 9.61
N PRO A 230 -22.69 -18.04 10.57
CA PRO A 230 -23.21 -16.69 10.70
C PRO A 230 -22.07 -15.72 11.06
N ILE A 231 -21.87 -14.69 10.25
CA ILE A 231 -20.85 -13.68 10.54
C ILE A 231 -21.29 -12.94 11.81
N LYS A 232 -20.41 -12.91 12.83
CA LYS A 232 -20.70 -12.12 14.03
C LYS A 232 -20.52 -10.65 13.65
N SER A 233 -21.63 -9.92 13.46
CA SER A 233 -21.56 -8.47 13.53
C SER A 233 -21.34 -8.09 14.98
N ARG A 234 -20.21 -7.44 15.29
CA ARG A 234 -20.16 -6.64 16.52
C ARG A 234 -21.22 -5.54 16.35
N ASN A 235 -22.10 -5.42 17.34
CA ASN A 235 -23.09 -4.35 17.42
C ASN A 235 -22.41 -3.00 17.17
N ALA A 236 -23.14 -2.13 16.47
CA ALA A 236 -22.80 -0.74 16.20
C ALA A 236 -22.32 0.02 17.44
#